data_AF-A0A1F4ZZG5-F1
#
_entry.id   AF-A0A1F4ZZG5-F1
#
_cell.length_a   1.000
_cell.length_b   1.000
_cell.length_c   1.000
_cell.angle_alpha   90.00
_cell.angle_beta   90.00
_cell.angle_gamma   90.00
#
_symmetry.space_group_name_H-M   'P 1'
#
loop_
_entity.id
_entity.type
_entity.pdbx_description
1 polymer ?
#
loop_
_entity_poly.entity_id
_entity_poly.type
_entity_poly.pdbx_seq_one_letter_code
_entity_poly.pdbx_strand_id
1 'polypeptide(L)'
;MPYIHGRVLRKWTPGPGKTGAPADSHRAETPATDPARLERRIEKLAEFGKTPEGGVNRTAFGDDDVRSRTYLLSLLEEAGLQTRIDACGNILGRRE
;
A
#
# COMPACT_ATOMS: atom_id res chain seq x y z
N MET A 1 0.05 -20.70 26.99
CA MET A 1 0.31 -19.24 27.12
C MET A 1 1.19 -19.03 28.33
N PRO A 2 2.32 -18.32 28.21
CA PRO A 2 2.21 -16.86 28.28
C PRO A 2 2.91 -16.10 27.15
N TYR A 3 2.36 -14.90 26.95
CA TYR A 3 2.69 -13.85 26.01
C TYR A 3 4.01 -13.17 26.37
N ILE A 4 4.82 -12.82 25.36
CA ILE A 4 5.92 -11.85 25.49
C ILE A 4 5.49 -10.54 24.85
N HIS A 5 5.16 -9.55 25.68
CA HIS A 5 5.07 -8.16 25.29
C HIS A 5 6.48 -7.60 25.10
N GLY A 6 6.82 -7.22 23.87
CA GLY A 6 8.09 -6.55 23.54
C GLY A 6 7.87 -5.52 22.45
N ARG A 7 7.24 -4.40 22.79
CA ARG A 7 7.13 -3.22 21.92
C ARG A 7 8.54 -2.61 21.76
N VAL A 8 9.29 -3.07 20.78
CA VAL A 8 10.52 -2.39 20.35
C VAL A 8 10.12 -1.24 19.41
N LEU A 9 9.78 -0.09 19.97
CA LEU A 9 9.81 1.18 19.24
C LEU A 9 11.28 1.54 18.99
N ARG A 10 11.91 0.94 17.98
CA ARG A 10 13.17 1.47 17.45
C ARG A 10 12.84 2.78 16.73
N LYS A 11 13.04 3.90 17.44
CA LYS A 11 13.10 5.23 16.82
C LYS A 11 14.21 5.19 15.76
N TRP A 12 13.83 5.35 14.50
CA TRP A 12 14.78 5.50 13.41
C TRP A 12 15.56 6.81 13.61
N THR A 13 16.89 6.71 13.71
CA THR A 13 17.79 7.87 13.73
C THR A 13 18.51 7.94 12.38
N PRO A 14 18.43 9.06 11.64
CA PRO A 14 19.22 9.21 10.42
C PRO A 14 20.72 9.25 10.79
N GLY A 15 21.52 8.44 10.09
CA GLY A 15 22.98 8.48 10.20
C GLY A 15 23.57 9.79 9.65
N PRO A 16 24.84 10.11 9.97
CA PRO A 16 25.47 11.34 9.52
C PRO A 16 25.45 11.43 7.99
N GLY A 17 24.91 12.55 7.50
CA GLY A 17 24.56 12.78 6.10
C GLY A 17 25.77 12.63 5.18
N LYS A 18 25.58 11.86 4.10
CA LYS A 18 26.48 11.92 2.94
C LYS A 18 26.26 13.28 2.30
N THR A 19 27.30 14.10 2.19
CA THR A 19 27.29 15.36 1.41
C THR A 19 27.09 15.01 -0.06
N GLY A 20 25.82 14.99 -0.50
CA GLY A 20 25.43 14.79 -1.89
C GLY A 20 25.56 16.08 -2.68
N ALA A 21 26.05 15.94 -3.92
CA ALA A 21 26.14 16.91 -5.02
C ALA A 21 24.94 17.88 -5.14
N PRO A 22 25.10 19.05 -5.80
CA PRO A 22 24.04 20.04 -5.93
C PRO A 22 22.76 19.40 -6.45
N ALA A 23 21.70 19.49 -5.64
CA ALA A 23 20.39 18.95 -5.94
C ALA A 23 19.77 19.73 -7.10
N ASP A 24 19.44 19.04 -8.18
CA ASP A 24 18.69 19.60 -9.30
C ASP A 24 17.41 20.30 -8.81
N SER A 25 17.21 21.52 -9.30
CA SER A 25 16.19 22.49 -8.89
C SER A 25 14.78 22.18 -9.42
N HIS A 26 14.39 20.90 -9.43
CA HIS A 26 13.03 20.49 -9.75
C HIS A 26 12.27 20.13 -8.47
N ARG A 27 12.02 21.14 -7.62
CA ARG A 27 11.02 20.98 -6.55
C ARG A 27 9.64 21.14 -7.19
N ALA A 28 9.18 20.09 -7.87
CA ALA A 28 7.79 20.01 -8.29
C ALA A 28 6.90 20.17 -7.05
N GLU A 29 5.90 21.06 -7.12
CA GLU A 29 4.87 21.14 -6.10
C GLU A 29 4.28 19.74 -5.87
N THR A 30 4.26 19.30 -4.62
CA THR A 30 3.66 18.00 -4.27
C THR A 30 2.18 18.06 -4.64
N PRO A 31 1.69 17.23 -5.57
CA PRO A 31 0.27 17.22 -5.91
C PRO A 31 -0.54 16.92 -4.64
N ALA A 32 -1.59 17.72 -4.40
CA ALA A 32 -2.45 17.54 -3.25
C ALA A 32 -3.15 16.17 -3.31
N THR A 33 -3.13 15.43 -2.20
CA THR A 33 -3.80 14.14 -2.06
C THR A 33 -5.00 14.28 -1.11
N ASP A 34 -6.00 13.42 -1.28
CA ASP A 34 -7.13 13.30 -0.35
C ASP A 34 -6.83 12.20 0.69
N PRO A 35 -6.46 12.56 1.92
CA PRO A 35 -6.10 11.59 2.96
C PRO A 35 -7.30 10.74 3.41
N ALA A 36 -8.50 11.32 3.47
CA ALA A 36 -9.70 10.61 3.91
C ALA A 36 -10.12 9.55 2.87
N ARG A 37 -9.96 9.84 1.57
CA ARG A 37 -10.16 8.85 0.52
C ARG A 37 -9.15 7.71 0.60
N LEU A 38 -7.89 8.02 0.89
CA LEU A 38 -6.83 7.02 1.02
C LEU A 38 -7.11 6.10 2.22
N GLU A 39 -7.38 6.67 3.39
CA GLU A 39 -7.67 5.94 4.62
C GLU A 39 -8.85 4.99 4.44
N ARG A 40 -9.99 5.48 3.93
CA ARG A 40 -11.16 4.64 3.63
C ARG A 40 -10.86 3.46 2.70
N ARG A 41 -10.00 3.66 1.69
CA ARG A 41 -9.62 2.58 0.75
C ARG A 41 -8.70 1.55 1.42
N ILE A 42 -7.79 2.00 2.29
CA ILE A 42 -6.93 1.11 3.08
C ILE A 42 -7.78 0.28 4.06
N GLU A 43 -8.69 0.93 4.78
CA GLU A 43 -9.61 0.25 5.70
C GLU A 43 -10.48 -0.77 4.98
N LYS A 44 -11.05 -0.39 3.82
CA LYS A 44 -11.85 -1.31 3.01
C LYS A 44 -11.03 -2.50 2.52
N LEU A 45 -9.79 -2.27 2.08
CA LEU A 45 -8.89 -3.33 1.66
C LEU A 45 -8.49 -4.27 2.82
N ALA A 46 -8.44 -3.75 4.06
CA ALA A 46 -8.12 -4.52 5.25
C ALA A 46 -9.26 -5.45 5.70
N GLU A 47 -10.49 -5.27 5.21
CA GLU A 47 -11.59 -6.20 5.45
C GLU A 47 -11.33 -7.59 4.84
N PHE A 48 -10.58 -7.65 3.73
CA PHE A 48 -10.22 -8.91 3.07
C PHE A 48 -9.05 -9.60 3.79
N GLY A 49 -9.33 -10.71 4.46
CA GLY A 49 -8.36 -11.42 5.31
C GLY A 49 -8.23 -10.84 6.73
N LYS A 50 -9.22 -10.06 7.20
CA LYS A 50 -9.22 -9.54 8.57
C LYS A 50 -9.21 -10.67 9.59
N THR A 51 -8.27 -10.58 10.53
CA THR A 51 -8.10 -11.57 11.62
C THR A 51 -8.76 -11.09 12.92
N PRO A 52 -9.16 -12.01 13.82
CA PRO A 52 -9.72 -11.65 15.13
C PRO A 52 -8.78 -10.80 15.98
N GLU A 53 -7.47 -10.93 15.80
CA GLU A 53 -6.43 -10.19 16.53
C GLU A 53 -6.25 -8.75 16.02
N GLY A 54 -7.02 -8.34 15.01
CA GLY A 54 -6.99 -6.99 14.43
C GLY A 54 -5.94 -6.78 13.33
N GLY A 55 -5.25 -7.84 12.90
CA GLY A 55 -4.37 -7.82 11.73
C GLY A 55 -5.07 -8.27 10.45
N VAL A 56 -4.28 -8.42 9.38
CA VAL A 56 -4.73 -8.98 8.10
C VAL A 56 -3.84 -10.17 7.74
N ASN A 57 -4.43 -11.34 7.50
CA ASN A 57 -3.78 -12.48 6.90
C ASN A 57 -4.42 -12.74 5.54
N ARG A 58 -3.69 -12.42 4.47
CA ARG A 58 -4.13 -12.56 3.10
C ARG A 58 -3.08 -13.32 2.31
N THR A 59 -3.18 -14.65 2.38
CA THR A 59 -2.26 -15.55 1.67
C THR A 59 -2.40 -15.35 0.17
N ALA A 60 -1.27 -15.22 -0.54
CA ALA A 60 -1.26 -15.01 -1.99
C ALA A 60 -2.03 -16.12 -2.71
N PHE A 61 -2.87 -15.72 -3.68
CA PHE A 61 -3.77 -16.60 -4.45
C PHE A 61 -4.87 -17.32 -3.64
N GLY A 62 -5.03 -17.03 -2.35
CA GLY A 62 -6.19 -17.47 -1.58
C GLY A 62 -7.44 -16.64 -1.86
N ASP A 63 -8.60 -17.08 -1.36
CA ASP A 63 -9.89 -16.43 -1.62
C ASP A 63 -9.91 -14.95 -1.19
N ASP A 64 -9.30 -14.63 -0.05
CA ASP A 64 -9.17 -13.24 0.42
C ASP A 64 -8.30 -12.39 -0.51
N ASP A 65 -7.23 -12.95 -1.06
CA ASP A 65 -6.37 -12.27 -2.02
C ASP A 65 -7.14 -11.99 -3.32
N VAL A 66 -7.82 -13.00 -3.86
CA VAL A 66 -8.66 -12.87 -5.08
C VAL A 66 -9.74 -11.80 -4.92
N ARG A 67 -10.44 -11.79 -3.78
CA ARG A 67 -11.44 -10.74 -3.48
C ARG A 67 -10.81 -9.36 -3.37
N SER A 68 -9.67 -9.24 -2.69
CA SER A 68 -8.97 -7.96 -2.54
C SER A 68 -8.45 -7.41 -3.86
N ARG A 69 -7.98 -8.29 -4.76
CA ARG A 69 -7.51 -7.95 -6.11
C ARG A 69 -8.65 -7.46 -6.98
N THR A 70 -9.82 -8.10 -6.88
CA THR A 70 -11.03 -7.66 -7.58
C THR A 70 -11.43 -6.25 -7.15
N TYR A 71 -11.40 -5.96 -5.85
CA TYR A 71 -11.62 -4.61 -5.32
C TYR A 71 -10.57 -3.61 -5.82
N LEU A 72 -9.28 -3.99 -5.82
CA LEU A 72 -8.22 -3.11 -6.31
C LEU A 72 -8.38 -2.79 -7.80
N LEU A 73 -8.74 -3.77 -8.63
CA LEU A 73 -9.01 -3.57 -10.06
C LEU A 73 -10.17 -2.57 -10.27
N SER A 74 -11.25 -2.69 -9.51
CA SER A 74 -12.37 -1.74 -9.62
C SER A 74 -11.94 -0.31 -9.30
N LEU A 75 -11.09 -0.11 -8.29
CA LEU A 75 -10.56 1.22 -7.95
C LEU A 75 -9.68 1.81 -9.05
N LEU A 76 -8.93 0.97 -9.77
CA LEU A 76 -8.08 1.41 -10.88
C LEU A 76 -8.95 1.80 -12.09
N GLU A 77 -9.98 1.02 -12.39
CA GLU A 77 -10.95 1.29 -13.46
C GLU A 77 -11.77 2.56 -13.18
N GLU A 78 -12.26 2.72 -11.96
CA GLU A 78 -12.95 3.95 -11.50
C GLU A 78 -12.05 5.19 -11.61
N ALA A 79 -10.74 5.03 -11.47
CA ALA A 79 -9.77 6.10 -11.65
C ALA A 79 -9.45 6.38 -13.14
N GLY A 80 -10.08 5.66 -14.07
CA GLY A 80 -9.88 5.81 -15.51
C GLY A 80 -8.56 5.21 -16.01
N LEU A 81 -7.98 4.25 -15.29
CA LEU A 81 -6.74 3.59 -15.70
C LEU A 81 -7.05 2.36 -16.55
N GLN A 82 -6.22 2.12 -17.57
CA GLN A 82 -6.22 0.82 -18.25
C GLN A 82 -5.58 -0.23 -17.34
N THR A 83 -6.34 -1.25 -16.98
CA THR A 83 -5.90 -2.35 -16.12
C THR A 83 -5.43 -3.55 -16.95
N ARG A 84 -4.36 -4.21 -16.50
CA ARG A 84 -3.87 -5.48 -17.06
C ARG A 84 -3.19 -6.31 -15.99
N ILE A 85 -3.22 -7.62 -16.16
CA ILE A 85 -2.52 -8.58 -15.30
C ILE A 85 -1.46 -9.29 -16.14
N ASP A 86 -0.22 -9.33 -15.65
CA ASP A 86 0.86 -10.03 -16.33
C ASP A 86 0.87 -11.55 -16.02
N ALA A 87 1.77 -12.29 -16.67
CA ALA A 87 1.89 -13.74 -16.48
C ALA A 87 2.27 -14.17 -15.05
N CYS A 88 2.87 -13.27 -14.26
CA CYS A 88 3.23 -13.51 -12.86
C CYS A 88 2.09 -13.13 -11.89
N GLY A 89 0.99 -12.58 -12.40
CA GLY A 89 -0.15 -12.15 -11.59
C GLY A 89 0.02 -10.75 -11.00
N ASN A 90 0.93 -9.92 -11.49
CA ASN A 90 1.02 -8.52 -11.08
C ASN A 90 -0.12 -7.72 -11.72
N ILE A 91 -0.77 -6.84 -10.94
CA ILE A 91 -1.78 -5.91 -11.44
C ILE A 91 -1.10 -4.60 -11.84
N LEU A 92 -1.35 -4.15 -13.07
CA LEU A 92 -0.80 -2.93 -13.64
C LEU A 92 -1.95 -1.98 -14.02
N GLY A 93 -1.91 -0.74 -13.54
CA GLY A 93 -2.80 0.34 -13.96
C GLY A 93 -2.01 1.42 -14.71
N ARG A 94 -2.39 1.69 -15.97
CA ARG A 94 -1.72 2.68 -16.83
C ARG A 94 -2.63 3.87 -17.11
N ARG A 95 -2.09 5.08 -16.99
CA ARG A 95 -2.69 6.31 -17.49
C ARG A 95 -2.01 6.67 -18.82
N GLU A 96 -2.81 6.97 -19.84
CA GLU A 96 -2.33 7.54 -21.11
C GLU A 96 -2.29 9.07 -21.06
#